data_AF-A0AAU8FSC9-F1
#
_entry.id   AF-A0AAU8FSC9-F1
#
_cell.length_a   1.000
_cell.length_b   1.000
_cell.length_c   1.000
_cell.angle_alpha   90.00
_cell.angle_beta   90.00
_cell.angle_gamma   90.00
#
_symmetry.space_group_name_H-M   'P 1'
#
loop_
_entity.id
_entity.type
_entity.pdbx_description
1 polymer ?
#
loop_
_entity_poly.entity_id
_entity_poly.type
_entity_poly.pdbx_seq_one_letter_code
_entity_poly.pdbx_strand_id
1 'polypeptide(L)'
;MDWVAELAVSQPNFFVEICNDRRPSAAVEHPVKSYPTPQNVAHTMRIKGFLLNIPSLWVDGMALFPFILSKRKVPSRYFLNHERIHLRQQLELGLVIFYVWYFIEYLIRFVQYRNHYLAYLHISFEKEAYAHERDLRYLRKRRFCAWWKYL
;
A
#
# COMPACT_ATOMS: atom_id res chain seq x y z
N MET A 1 6.69 19.83 -4.51
CA MET A 1 6.03 18.96 -5.51
C MET A 1 6.78 17.63 -5.68
N ASP A 2 7.67 17.30 -4.73
CA ASP A 2 8.74 16.31 -4.95
C ASP A 2 8.37 14.88 -4.54
N TRP A 3 7.26 14.69 -3.83
CA TRP A 3 6.87 13.38 -3.31
C TRP A 3 6.21 12.48 -4.38
N VAL A 4 5.51 13.06 -5.36
CA VAL A 4 5.00 12.33 -6.52
C VAL A 4 6.17 11.85 -7.38
N ALA A 5 7.21 12.68 -7.53
CA ALA A 5 8.45 12.29 -8.19
C ALA A 5 9.18 11.18 -7.41
N GLU A 6 9.30 11.28 -6.08
CA GLU A 6 9.90 10.22 -5.24
C GLU A 6 9.15 8.88 -5.35
N LEU A 7 7.82 8.92 -5.58
CA LEU A 7 7.02 7.73 -5.90
C LEU A 7 7.14 7.26 -7.36
N ALA A 8 7.44 8.14 -8.31
CA ALA A 8 7.51 7.84 -9.74
C ALA A 8 8.93 7.46 -10.24
N VAL A 9 9.99 7.85 -9.53
CA VAL A 9 11.40 7.71 -9.95
C VAL A 9 11.89 6.25 -10.02
N SER A 10 11.07 5.25 -9.69
CA SER A 10 11.43 3.82 -9.82
C SER A 10 10.84 3.11 -11.05
N GLN A 11 10.54 3.81 -12.14
CA GLN A 11 9.89 3.22 -13.31
C GLN A 11 10.84 3.14 -14.52
N PRO A 12 11.49 1.98 -14.79
CA PRO A 12 12.00 1.68 -16.12
C PRO A 12 11.14 0.64 -16.83
N ASN A 13 10.78 0.97 -18.08
CA ASN A 13 10.40 0.11 -19.21
C ASN A 13 9.31 -0.97 -19.02
N PHE A 14 8.07 -0.51 -19.28
CA PHE A 14 6.96 -1.21 -19.93
C PHE A 14 6.63 -2.65 -19.44
N PHE A 15 6.12 -2.72 -18.21
CA PHE A 15 5.22 -3.76 -17.70
C PHE A 15 5.66 -5.21 -17.52
N VAL A 16 6.66 -5.82 -18.19
CA VAL A 16 6.81 -7.30 -18.14
C VAL A 16 8.23 -7.90 -18.07
N GLU A 17 8.98 -7.58 -17.04
CA GLU A 17 9.76 -8.64 -16.36
C GLU A 17 9.05 -9.05 -15.05
N ILE A 18 7.70 -9.08 -15.08
CA ILE A 18 6.79 -9.08 -13.91
C ILE A 18 7.18 -10.14 -12.88
N CYS A 19 7.78 -9.72 -11.76
CA CYS A 19 8.07 -10.55 -10.58
C CYS A 19 9.09 -11.69 -10.72
N ASN A 20 9.75 -11.85 -11.86
CA ASN A 20 10.58 -13.02 -12.13
C ASN A 20 12.03 -12.86 -11.59
N ASP A 21 12.24 -13.02 -10.28
CA ASP A 21 13.49 -13.63 -9.75
C ASP A 21 13.16 -14.40 -8.46
N ARG A 22 12.92 -15.71 -8.61
CA ARG A 22 13.00 -16.67 -7.50
C ARG A 22 14.48 -16.89 -7.15
N ARG A 23 15.03 -16.04 -6.29
CA ARG A 23 16.20 -16.40 -5.47
C ARG A 23 15.85 -16.41 -3.99
N PRO A 24 16.17 -17.48 -3.24
CA PRO A 24 16.06 -17.44 -1.79
C PRO A 24 17.06 -16.40 -1.29
N SER A 25 16.59 -15.35 -0.61
CA SER A 25 17.48 -14.45 0.10
C SER A 25 18.06 -15.24 1.26
N ALA A 26 19.35 -15.58 1.14
CA ALA A 26 20.15 -15.99 2.28
C ALA A 26 19.96 -14.98 3.41
N ALA A 27 19.83 -15.51 4.63
CA ALA A 27 19.82 -14.72 5.85
C ALA A 27 21.14 -13.95 5.94
N VAL A 28 21.06 -12.62 5.83
CA VAL A 28 22.15 -11.74 6.23
C VAL A 28 21.81 -11.25 7.62
N GLU A 29 22.45 -11.85 8.62
CA GLU A 29 22.51 -11.28 9.97
C GLU A 29 23.24 -9.94 9.89
N HIS A 30 22.56 -8.86 10.24
CA HIS A 30 23.19 -7.57 10.48
C HIS A 30 23.13 -7.24 11.98
N PRO A 31 24.23 -6.68 12.53
CA PRO A 31 24.38 -6.49 13.96
C PRO A 31 23.38 -5.49 14.51
N VAL A 32 22.84 -5.83 15.69
CA VAL A 32 21.91 -5.01 16.48
C VAL A 32 22.56 -3.67 16.81
N LYS A 33 22.14 -2.59 16.13
CA LYS A 33 22.44 -1.23 16.58
C LYS A 33 21.47 -0.87 17.71
N SER A 34 22.03 -0.56 18.87
CA SER A 34 21.34 -0.08 20.08
C SER A 34 20.54 1.18 19.78
N TYR A 35 19.25 1.16 20.12
CA TYR A 35 18.32 2.28 19.92
C TYR A 35 18.36 3.26 21.09
N PRO A 36 18.40 4.58 20.87
CA PRO A 36 17.99 5.54 21.89
C PRO A 36 16.46 5.56 22.01
N THR A 37 15.98 5.63 23.25
CA THR A 37 14.58 5.66 23.66
C THR A 37 13.85 6.89 23.09
N PRO A 38 12.60 6.76 22.58
CA PRO A 38 11.87 7.91 22.06
C PRO A 38 11.20 8.67 23.22
N GLN A 39 11.88 9.72 23.70
CA GLN A 39 11.21 10.75 24.48
C GLN A 39 10.65 11.81 23.51
N ASN A 40 9.33 12.03 23.59
CA ASN A 40 8.67 13.29 23.27
C ASN A 40 8.88 13.88 21.87
N VAL A 41 8.31 13.25 20.85
CA VAL A 41 8.04 13.94 19.58
C VAL A 41 6.64 13.63 19.09
N ALA A 42 5.67 14.37 19.64
CA ALA A 42 4.41 14.66 18.97
C ALA A 42 4.64 15.60 17.76
N HIS A 43 5.55 15.21 16.86
CA HIS A 43 5.66 15.88 15.57
C HIS A 43 4.52 15.38 14.71
N THR A 44 3.56 16.28 14.46
CA THR A 44 2.58 16.19 13.39
C THR A 44 3.33 15.85 12.11
N MET A 45 3.31 14.57 11.70
CA MET A 45 3.86 14.15 10.42
C MET A 45 3.13 14.94 9.34
N ARG A 46 3.80 15.92 8.73
CA ARG A 46 3.29 16.70 7.60
C ARG A 46 3.08 15.71 6.44
N ILE A 47 1.84 15.26 6.25
CA ILE A 47 1.46 14.32 5.19
C ILE A 47 1.80 14.99 3.86
N LYS A 48 2.86 14.54 3.20
CA LYS A 48 3.14 14.90 1.80
C LYS A 48 2.19 14.05 0.94
N GLY A 49 1.01 14.59 0.63
CA GLY A 49 -0.07 13.89 -0.08
C GLY A 49 -1.33 14.75 -0.19
N PHE A 50 -2.17 14.54 -1.21
CA PHE A 50 -3.50 15.17 -1.26
C PHE A 50 -4.48 14.34 -0.42
N LEU A 51 -4.59 14.66 0.87
CA LEU A 51 -5.61 14.10 1.75
C LEU A 51 -6.90 14.91 1.60
N LEU A 52 -7.95 14.28 1.08
CA LEU A 52 -9.26 14.90 0.92
C LEU A 52 -10.21 14.34 1.98
N ASN A 53 -10.79 15.22 2.81
CA ASN A 53 -11.84 14.82 3.73
C ASN A 53 -13.20 14.86 3.05
N ILE A 54 -13.84 13.70 2.88
CA ILE A 54 -15.16 13.58 2.25
C ILE A 54 -16.07 12.81 3.22
N PRO A 55 -16.81 13.49 4.11
CA PRO A 55 -17.61 12.84 5.14
C PRO A 55 -18.76 11.97 4.58
N SER A 56 -19.16 12.21 3.34
CA SER A 56 -20.21 11.44 2.62
C SER A 56 -19.72 10.11 2.02
N LEU A 57 -18.47 9.72 2.28
CA LEU A 57 -17.97 8.42 1.83
C LEU A 57 -18.71 7.27 2.53
N TRP A 58 -19.06 6.28 1.71
CA TRP A 58 -19.69 5.04 2.17
C TRP A 58 -18.65 4.12 2.84
N VAL A 59 -17.39 4.25 2.46
CA VAL A 59 -16.23 3.55 3.02
C VAL A 59 -15.41 4.48 3.91
N ASP A 60 -14.58 3.90 4.79
CA ASP A 60 -13.73 4.67 5.70
C ASP A 60 -12.58 5.40 4.98
N GLY A 61 -12.06 4.79 3.92
CA GLY A 61 -10.94 5.28 3.12
C GLY A 61 -10.97 4.79 1.69
N MET A 62 -10.32 5.55 0.80
CA MET A 62 -10.08 5.13 -0.57
C MET A 62 -8.83 5.81 -1.13
N ALA A 63 -7.90 5.02 -1.65
CA ALA A 63 -6.78 5.49 -2.42
C ALA A 63 -7.18 5.61 -3.90
N LEU A 64 -7.13 6.84 -4.43
CA LEU A 64 -7.36 7.14 -5.84
C LEU A 64 -6.24 8.05 -6.30
N PHE A 65 -5.19 7.49 -6.91
CA PHE A 65 -3.98 8.24 -7.23
C PHE A 65 -4.26 9.58 -7.94
N PRO A 66 -3.69 10.72 -7.46
CA PRO A 66 -2.73 10.89 -6.36
C PRO A 66 -3.36 11.19 -4.97
N PHE A 67 -4.66 10.99 -4.82
CA PHE A 67 -5.46 11.36 -3.66
C PHE A 67 -5.67 10.21 -2.68
N ILE A 68 -5.70 10.56 -1.39
CA ILE A 68 -6.22 9.70 -0.33
C ILE A 68 -7.52 10.34 0.14
N LEU A 69 -8.63 9.63 -0.04
CA LEU A 69 -9.94 10.06 0.42
C LEU A 69 -10.17 9.47 1.81
N SER A 70 -10.55 10.30 2.77
CA SER A 70 -10.83 9.88 4.14
C SER A 70 -12.17 10.43 4.60
N LYS A 71 -13.00 9.55 5.14
CA LYS A 71 -14.24 9.96 5.81
C LYS A 71 -13.96 10.78 7.07
N ARG A 72 -12.92 10.40 7.80
CA ARG A 72 -12.50 11.06 9.05
C ARG A 72 -11.67 12.31 8.75
N LYS A 73 -11.87 13.37 9.55
CA LYS A 73 -11.08 14.62 9.46
C LYS A 73 -9.61 14.41 9.86
N VAL A 74 -9.38 13.57 10.86
CA VAL A 74 -8.05 13.22 11.37
C VAL A 74 -7.89 11.70 11.30
N PRO A 75 -7.52 11.15 10.13
CA PRO A 75 -7.26 9.72 10.01
C PRO A 75 -6.01 9.30 10.79
N SER A 76 -5.97 8.04 11.23
CA SER A 76 -4.82 7.50 11.95
C SER A 76 -3.61 7.34 11.02
N ARG A 77 -2.40 7.34 11.61
CA ARG A 77 -1.17 7.11 10.84
C ARG A 77 -1.10 5.73 10.16
N TYR A 78 -1.75 4.71 10.73
CA TYR A 78 -1.79 3.36 10.17
C TYR A 78 -2.75 3.29 8.98
N PHE A 79 -3.92 3.91 9.10
CA PHE A 79 -4.85 4.08 7.98
C PHE A 79 -4.16 4.82 6.82
N LEU A 80 -3.49 5.92 7.09
CA LEU A 80 -2.75 6.66 6.05
C LEU A 80 -1.63 5.82 5.42
N ASN A 81 -1.01 4.92 6.17
CA ASN A 81 0.00 4.02 5.64
C ASN A 81 -0.62 2.96 4.72
N HIS A 82 -1.77 2.38 5.10
CA HIS A 82 -2.57 1.46 4.28
C HIS A 82 -2.91 2.09 2.93
N GLU A 83 -3.49 3.29 2.94
CA GLU A 83 -3.86 3.99 1.71
C GLU A 83 -2.65 4.36 0.84
N ARG A 84 -1.50 4.68 1.46
CA ARG A 84 -0.26 4.93 0.71
C ARG A 84 0.31 3.66 0.07
N ILE A 85 0.11 2.49 0.68
CA ILE A 85 0.47 1.21 0.07
C ILE A 85 -0.35 0.99 -1.20
N HIS A 86 -1.66 1.29 -1.18
CA HIS A 86 -2.49 1.25 -2.38
C HIS A 86 -2.05 2.23 -3.46
N LEU A 87 -1.71 3.48 -3.10
CA LEU A 87 -1.16 4.42 -4.07
C LEU A 87 0.12 3.91 -4.73
N ARG A 88 0.99 3.23 -3.97
CA ARG A 88 2.20 2.62 -4.51
C ARG A 88 1.88 1.44 -5.42
N GLN A 89 0.94 0.58 -5.04
CA GLN A 89 0.47 -0.53 -5.89
C GLN A 89 -0.12 -0.02 -7.22
N GLN A 90 -0.94 1.05 -7.19
CA GLN A 90 -1.51 1.70 -8.37
C GLN A 90 -0.44 2.23 -9.32
N LEU A 91 0.65 2.79 -8.79
CA LEU A 91 1.77 3.25 -9.60
C LEU A 91 2.60 2.10 -10.18
N GLU A 92 2.82 1.03 -9.41
CA GLU A 92 3.62 -0.11 -9.85
C GLU A 92 2.94 -0.92 -10.94
N LEU A 93 1.64 -1.15 -10.80
CA LEU A 93 0.84 -1.91 -11.77
C LEU A 93 0.17 -1.01 -12.81
N GLY A 94 0.31 0.32 -12.71
CA GLY A 94 -0.42 1.30 -13.52
C GLY A 94 -1.92 1.34 -13.20
N LEU A 95 -2.52 2.54 -13.25
CA LEU A 95 -3.87 2.79 -12.75
C LEU A 95 -4.93 1.88 -13.39
N VAL A 96 -4.97 1.82 -14.72
CA VAL A 96 -5.99 1.04 -15.45
C VAL A 96 -5.87 -0.45 -15.14
N ILE A 97 -4.66 -1.00 -15.21
CA ILE A 97 -4.41 -2.43 -15.00
C ILE A 97 -4.64 -2.79 -13.53
N PHE A 98 -4.28 -1.93 -12.59
CA PHE A 98 -4.58 -2.11 -11.17
C PHE A 98 -6.07 -2.31 -10.92
N TYR A 99 -6.94 -1.41 -11.42
CA TYR A 99 -8.38 -1.53 -11.18
C TYR A 99 -8.99 -2.75 -11.86
N VAL A 100 -8.55 -3.09 -13.07
CA VAL A 100 -9.00 -4.31 -13.77
C VAL A 100 -8.59 -5.56 -12.99
N TRP A 101 -7.33 -5.66 -12.58
CA TRP A 101 -6.83 -6.82 -11.81
C TRP A 101 -7.51 -6.94 -10.45
N TYR A 102 -7.64 -5.83 -9.73
CA TYR A 102 -8.32 -5.76 -8.44
C TYR A 102 -9.76 -6.29 -8.56
N PHE A 103 -10.49 -5.85 -9.58
CA PHE A 103 -11.87 -6.29 -9.81
C PHE A 103 -11.96 -7.78 -10.18
N ILE A 104 -11.05 -8.29 -11.02
CA ILE A 104 -10.99 -9.71 -11.37
C ILE A 104 -10.73 -10.57 -10.13
N GLU A 105 -9.72 -10.22 -9.32
CA GLU A 105 -9.41 -10.94 -8.09
C GLU A 105 -10.61 -10.92 -7.14
N TYR A 106 -11.24 -9.77 -6.96
CA TYR A 106 -12.46 -9.65 -6.16
C TYR A 106 -13.57 -10.58 -6.65
N LEU A 107 -13.85 -10.67 -7.96
CA LEU A 107 -14.89 -11.56 -8.48
C LEU A 107 -14.58 -13.04 -8.20
N ILE A 108 -13.32 -13.46 -8.38
CA ILE A 108 -12.88 -14.83 -8.09
C ILE A 108 -13.09 -15.13 -6.59
N ARG A 109 -12.62 -14.24 -5.71
CA ARG A 109 -12.77 -14.39 -4.25
C ARG A 109 -14.24 -14.32 -3.82
N PHE A 110 -15.05 -13.52 -4.50
CA PHE A 110 -16.48 -13.43 -4.23
C PHE A 110 -17.20 -14.73 -4.53
N VAL A 111 -16.90 -15.38 -5.67
CA VAL A 111 -17.45 -16.72 -5.98
C VAL A 111 -16.97 -17.76 -4.96
N GLN A 112 -15.71 -17.68 -4.52
CA GLN A 112 -15.10 -18.60 -3.55
C GLN A 112 -15.72 -18.49 -2.15
N TYR A 113 -15.85 -17.27 -1.61
CA TYR A 113 -16.28 -17.05 -0.22
C TYR A 113 -17.76 -16.73 -0.07
N ARG A 114 -18.44 -16.32 -1.15
CA ARG A 114 -19.85 -15.87 -1.17
C ARG A 114 -20.17 -14.80 -0.13
N ASN A 115 -19.16 -14.02 0.25
CA ASN A 115 -19.25 -12.97 1.25
C ASN A 115 -18.37 -11.81 0.80
N HIS A 116 -18.98 -10.63 0.64
CA HIS A 116 -18.29 -9.42 0.15
C HIS A 116 -17.09 -9.03 1.02
N TYR A 117 -17.25 -9.06 2.34
CA TYR A 117 -16.20 -8.68 3.28
C TYR A 117 -15.03 -9.66 3.25
N LEU A 118 -15.31 -10.96 3.27
CA LEU A 118 -14.26 -11.98 3.15
C LEU A 118 -13.57 -11.92 1.79
N ALA A 119 -14.32 -11.73 0.70
CA ALA A 119 -13.75 -11.60 -0.63
C ALA A 119 -12.78 -10.42 -0.71
N TYR A 120 -13.19 -9.26 -0.19
CA TYR A 120 -12.37 -8.05 -0.09
C TYR A 120 -11.08 -8.30 0.70
N LEU A 121 -11.17 -8.85 1.92
CA LEU A 121 -10.00 -9.12 2.76
C LEU A 121 -9.00 -10.11 2.14
N HIS A 122 -9.45 -10.92 1.18
CA HIS A 122 -8.60 -11.91 0.51
C HIS A 122 -8.02 -11.45 -0.83
N ILE A 123 -8.26 -10.19 -1.22
CA ILE A 123 -7.55 -9.58 -2.35
C ILE A 123 -6.08 -9.40 -1.97
N SER A 124 -5.17 -9.81 -2.84
CA SER A 124 -3.72 -9.78 -2.63
C SER A 124 -3.20 -8.39 -2.21
N PHE A 125 -3.72 -7.33 -2.84
CA PHE A 125 -3.41 -5.95 -2.50
C PHE A 125 -3.83 -5.55 -1.07
N GLU A 126 -5.02 -5.97 -0.66
CA GLU A 126 -5.55 -5.72 0.68
C GLU A 126 -4.77 -6.51 1.73
N LYS A 127 -4.48 -7.79 1.45
CA LYS A 127 -3.66 -8.63 2.33
C LYS A 127 -2.28 -8.04 2.56
N GLU A 128 -1.62 -7.52 1.52
CA GLU A 128 -0.35 -6.83 1.65
C GLU A 128 -0.49 -5.55 2.50
N ALA A 129 -1.49 -4.73 2.22
CA ALA A 129 -1.72 -3.47 2.91
C ALA A 129 -2.00 -3.68 4.41
N TYR A 130 -2.90 -4.59 4.76
CA TYR A 130 -3.18 -4.96 6.15
C TYR A 130 -1.98 -5.59 6.87
N ALA A 131 -1.20 -6.44 6.18
CA ALA A 131 -0.02 -7.05 6.77
C ALA A 131 1.06 -6.02 7.16
N HIS A 132 1.07 -4.86 6.49
CA HIS A 132 2.12 -3.85 6.63
C HIS A 132 1.63 -2.47 7.09
N GLU A 133 0.34 -2.28 7.36
CA GLU A 133 -0.24 -0.99 7.78
C GLU A 133 0.45 -0.40 9.03
N ARG A 134 0.95 -1.26 9.93
CA ARG A 134 1.62 -0.86 11.18
C ARG A 134 3.12 -0.55 11.00
N ASP A 135 3.74 -1.01 9.91
CA ASP A 135 5.13 -0.71 9.58
C ASP A 135 5.21 0.56 8.74
N LEU A 136 5.33 1.71 9.41
CA LEU A 136 5.41 3.03 8.77
C LEU A 136 6.67 3.22 7.91
N ARG A 137 7.64 2.29 7.97
CA ARG A 137 8.84 2.30 7.13
C ARG A 137 8.72 1.35 5.94
N TYR A 138 7.63 0.59 5.84
CA TYR A 138 7.44 -0.45 4.82
C TYR A 138 7.65 0.08 3.41
N LEU A 139 7.02 1.20 3.05
CA LEU A 139 7.13 1.78 1.71
C LEU A 139 8.56 2.11 1.27
N ARG A 140 9.48 2.39 2.20
CA ARG A 140 10.89 2.68 1.89
C ARG A 140 11.69 1.43 1.50
N LYS A 141 11.27 0.26 1.97
CA LYS A 141 11.96 -1.04 1.78
C LYS A 141 11.12 -2.03 0.96
N ARG A 142 9.92 -1.64 0.56
CA ARG A 142 8.96 -2.49 -0.15
C ARG A 142 9.55 -2.87 -1.50
N ARG A 143 9.54 -4.17 -1.80
CA ARG A 143 9.96 -4.69 -3.11
C ARG A 143 8.86 -4.40 -4.13
N PHE A 144 9.26 -4.15 -5.37
CA PHE A 144 8.32 -4.02 -6.49
C PHE A 144 7.45 -5.28 -6.58
N CYS A 145 6.15 -5.10 -6.76
CA CYS A 145 5.17 -6.18 -6.83
C CYS A 145 5.15 -7.14 -5.62
N ALA A 146 5.43 -6.65 -4.41
CA ALA A 146 5.38 -7.48 -3.21
C ALA A 146 3.97 -8.09 -2.92
N TRP A 147 2.90 -7.52 -3.48
CA TRP A 147 1.52 -8.05 -3.43
C TRP A 147 1.40 -9.47 -4.01
N TRP A 148 2.27 -9.88 -4.94
CA TRP A 148 2.24 -11.23 -5.53
C TRP A 148 2.41 -12.35 -4.50
N LYS A 149 3.04 -12.08 -3.36
CA LYS A 149 3.17 -13.05 -2.25
C LYS A 149 1.84 -13.40 -1.59
N TYR A 150 0.78 -12.63 -1.90
CA TYR A 150 -0.51 -12.71 -1.25
C TYR A 150 -1.64 -13.21 -2.17
N LEU A 151 -1.34 -13.46 -3.45
CA LEU A 151 -2.26 -14.11 -4.40
C LEU A 151 -2.53 -15.57 -3.99
#